data_AF-A0A1R3ITK0-F1
#
_entry.id   AF-A0A1R3ITK0-F1
#
_cell.length_a   1.000
_cell.length_b   1.000
_cell.length_c   1.000
_cell.angle_alpha   90.00
_cell.angle_beta   90.00
_cell.angle_gamma   90.00
#
_symmetry.space_group_name_H-M   'P 1'
#
loop_
_entity.id
_entity.type
_entity.pdbx_description
1 polymer ?
#
loop_
_entity_poly.entity_id
_entity_poly.type
_entity_poly.pdbx_seq_one_letter_code
_entity_poly.pdbx_strand_id
1 'polypeptide(L)'
;VEPIRNLFAALFLSGIGMLIHVHFLWNHVDILLAAVILVIVVKTAVAVVVAKAFGYNIRTSFHVGVMLAQIGEFAFVLLSRASNLHLIEGKMYLLLLGTTALSLVTTPLMFKLIPYVMNLGVLLRWFPSESSSPNEEKVPIIEPRDRLL
;
A
#
# COMPACT_ATOMS: atom_id res chain seq x y z
N VAL A 1 -24.23 9.86 6.74
CA VAL A 1 -22.89 9.50 7.30
C VAL A 1 -21.73 10.23 6.62
N GLU A 2 -21.81 10.52 5.32
CA GLU A 2 -20.73 11.21 4.58
C GLU A 2 -20.33 12.61 5.09
N PRO A 3 -21.25 13.48 5.56
CA PRO A 3 -20.87 14.82 6.04
C PRO A 3 -20.02 14.75 7.32
N ILE A 4 -20.38 13.85 8.24
CA ILE A 4 -19.69 13.65 9.51
C ILE A 4 -18.29 13.07 9.27
N ARG A 5 -18.17 12.07 8.37
CA ARG A 5 -16.88 11.51 7.97
C ARG A 5 -15.95 12.58 7.41
N ASN A 6 -16.46 13.45 6.54
CA ASN A 6 -15.66 14.51 5.92
C ASN A 6 -15.21 15.55 6.95
N LEU A 7 -16.06 15.88 7.93
CA LEU A 7 -15.69 16.76 9.04
C LEU A 7 -14.57 16.16 9.88
N PHE A 8 -14.69 14.89 10.30
CA PHE A 8 -13.65 14.23 11.07
C PHE A 8 -12.34 14.08 10.30
N ALA A 9 -12.39 13.75 9.02
CA ALA A 9 -11.21 13.70 8.16
C ALA A 9 -10.54 15.08 8.06
N ALA A 10 -11.32 16.15 7.89
CA ALA A 10 -10.79 17.52 7.84
C ALA A 10 -10.15 17.93 9.17
N LEU A 11 -10.77 17.61 10.31
CA LEU A 11 -10.23 17.89 11.64
C LEU A 11 -8.96 17.08 11.92
N PHE A 12 -8.94 15.79 11.55
CA PHE A 12 -7.78 14.92 11.69
C PHE A 12 -6.60 15.43 10.86
N LEU A 13 -6.83 15.73 9.58
CA LEU A 13 -5.79 16.22 8.67
C LEU A 13 -5.27 17.60 9.10
N SER A 14 -6.16 18.49 9.55
CA SER A 14 -5.79 19.78 10.14
C SER A 14 -4.92 19.62 11.40
N GLY A 15 -5.29 18.70 12.29
CA GLY A 15 -4.52 18.37 13.48
C GLY A 15 -3.12 17.85 13.15
N ILE A 16 -3.00 16.95 12.17
CA ILE A 16 -1.69 16.49 11.69
C ILE A 16 -0.86 17.65 11.13
N GLY A 17 -1.48 18.52 10.32
CA GLY A 17 -0.80 19.69 9.75
C GLY A 17 -0.19 20.59 10.83
N MET A 18 -0.87 20.76 11.96
CA MET A 18 -0.38 21.54 13.10
C MET A 18 0.78 20.86 13.85
N LEU A 19 0.86 19.53 13.83
CA LEU A 19 1.95 18.76 14.45
C LEU A 19 3.22 18.71 13.58
N ILE A 20 3.12 19.00 12.28
CA ILE A 20 4.24 18.94 11.35
C ILE A 20 5.08 20.22 11.43
N HIS A 21 6.35 20.08 11.80
CA HIS A 21 7.34 21.15 11.70
C HIS A 21 7.99 21.19 10.32
N VAL A 22 7.38 21.92 9.39
CA VAL A 22 7.82 22.02 7.98
C VAL A 22 9.30 22.43 7.85
N HIS A 23 9.77 23.38 8.66
CA HIS A 23 11.17 23.83 8.63
C HIS A 23 12.15 22.71 8.96
N PHE A 24 11.83 21.86 9.94
CA PHE A 24 12.65 20.71 10.30
C PHE A 24 12.65 19.65 9.19
N LEU A 25 11.50 19.36 8.60
CA LEU A 25 11.40 18.42 7.48
C LEU A 25 12.19 18.90 6.26
N TRP A 26 12.21 20.21 6.00
CA TRP A 26 12.96 20.79 4.89
C TRP A 26 14.47 20.62 5.09
N ASN A 27 14.95 20.83 6.31
CA ASN A 27 16.37 20.64 6.65
C ASN A 27 16.81 19.17 6.61
N HIS A 28 15.88 18.23 6.73
CA HIS A 28 16.13 16.78 6.73
C HIS A 28 15.37 16.05 5.61
N VAL A 29 15.20 16.72 4.46
CA VAL A 29 14.42 16.20 3.33
C VAL A 29 15.04 14.92 2.75
N ASP A 30 16.35 14.79 2.84
CA ASP A 30 17.14 13.62 2.47
C ASP A 30 16.72 12.38 3.27
N ILE A 31 16.71 12.50 4.60
CA ILE A 31 16.31 11.42 5.51
C ILE A 31 14.82 11.12 5.36
N LEU A 32 13.99 12.15 5.21
CA LEU A 32 12.55 12.01 5.01
C LEU A 32 12.23 11.23 3.73
N LEU A 33 12.84 11.58 2.60
CA LEU A 33 12.63 10.89 1.33
C LEU A 33 13.13 9.44 1.41
N ALA A 34 14.30 9.21 2.01
CA ALA A 34 14.82 7.87 2.22
C ALA A 34 13.86 7.01 3.05
N ALA A 35 13.30 7.57 4.14
CA ALA A 35 12.34 6.89 4.99
C ALA A 35 11.04 6.56 4.24
N VAL A 36 10.49 7.49 3.45
CA VAL A 36 9.27 7.26 2.66
C VAL A 36 9.49 6.16 1.63
N ILE A 37 10.59 6.22 0.87
CA ILE A 37 10.93 5.20 -0.13
C ILE A 37 11.11 3.85 0.55
N LEU A 38 11.85 3.80 1.66
CA LEU A 38 12.08 2.58 2.42
C LEU A 38 10.76 1.95 2.87
N VAL A 39 9.86 2.72 3.46
CA VAL A 39 8.57 2.21 3.94
C VAL A 39 7.73 1.69 2.78
N ILE A 40 7.65 2.41 1.65
CA ILE A 40 6.91 1.97 0.47
C ILE A 40 7.49 0.66 -0.08
N VAL A 41 8.80 0.59 -0.26
CA VAL A 41 9.49 -0.59 -0.82
C VAL A 41 9.33 -1.80 0.09
N VAL A 42 9.63 -1.65 1.38
CA VAL A 42 9.53 -2.75 2.35
C VAL A 42 8.11 -3.25 2.46
N LYS A 43 7.13 -2.34 2.58
CA LYS A 43 5.72 -2.74 2.74
C LYS A 43 5.18 -3.43 1.49
N THR A 44 5.52 -2.91 0.31
CA THR A 44 5.17 -3.55 -0.97
C THR A 44 5.82 -4.92 -1.07
N ALA A 45 7.12 -5.04 -0.78
CA ALA A 45 7.84 -6.31 -0.87
C ALA A 45 7.24 -7.37 0.07
N VAL A 46 6.97 -7.01 1.33
CA VAL A 46 6.33 -7.91 2.29
C VAL A 46 4.95 -8.34 1.79
N ALA A 47 4.13 -7.42 1.32
CA ALA A 47 2.80 -7.75 0.82
C ALA A 47 2.83 -8.65 -0.44
N VAL A 48 3.77 -8.44 -1.35
CA VAL A 48 3.98 -9.30 -2.53
C VAL A 48 4.42 -10.70 -2.12
N VAL A 49 5.38 -10.81 -1.19
CA VAL A 49 5.88 -12.10 -0.68
C VAL A 49 4.75 -12.88 -0.01
N VAL A 50 3.97 -12.21 0.83
CA VAL A 50 2.81 -12.81 1.49
C VAL A 50 1.78 -13.28 0.46
N ALA A 51 1.37 -12.43 -0.49
CA ALA A 51 0.41 -12.80 -1.52
C ALA A 51 0.90 -13.97 -2.39
N LYS A 52 2.20 -14.02 -2.71
CA LYS A 52 2.81 -15.16 -3.42
C LYS A 52 2.79 -16.43 -2.57
N ALA A 53 3.02 -16.34 -1.26
CA ALA A 53 2.95 -17.49 -0.36
C ALA A 53 1.54 -18.11 -0.29
N PHE A 54 0.49 -17.32 -0.55
CA PHE A 54 -0.89 -17.80 -0.69
C PHE A 54 -1.21 -18.39 -2.07
N GLY A 55 -0.25 -18.45 -3.01
CA GLY A 55 -0.43 -19.07 -4.33
C GLY A 55 -1.01 -18.15 -5.40
N TYR A 56 -1.09 -16.84 -5.17
CA TYR A 56 -1.56 -15.89 -6.18
C TYR A 56 -0.51 -15.63 -7.27
N ASN A 57 -0.97 -15.40 -8.51
CA ASN A 57 -0.13 -15.03 -9.64
C ASN A 57 0.68 -13.77 -9.31
N ILE A 58 1.94 -13.72 -9.76
CA ILE A 58 2.86 -12.58 -9.55
C ILE A 58 2.26 -11.24 -9.97
N ARG A 59 1.43 -11.20 -11.03
CA ARG A 59 0.73 -9.97 -11.47
C ARG A 59 -0.27 -9.50 -10.41
N THR A 60 -1.08 -10.42 -9.89
CA THR A 60 -2.08 -10.14 -8.85
C THR A 60 -1.42 -9.77 -7.53
N SER A 61 -0.38 -10.52 -7.11
CA SER A 61 0.39 -10.26 -5.90
C SER A 61 1.06 -8.89 -5.93
N PHE A 62 1.62 -8.47 -7.06
CA PHE A 62 2.18 -7.13 -7.23
C PHE A 62 1.12 -6.03 -7.13
N HIS A 63 -0.03 -6.24 -7.78
CA HIS A 63 -1.13 -5.27 -7.72
C HIS A 63 -1.62 -5.08 -6.28
N VAL A 64 -1.90 -6.19 -5.58
CA VAL A 64 -2.30 -6.16 -4.16
C VAL A 64 -1.21 -5.54 -3.28
N GLY A 65 0.06 -5.87 -3.53
CA GLY A 65 1.18 -5.34 -2.76
C GLY A 65 1.29 -3.81 -2.84
N VAL A 66 1.13 -3.24 -4.04
CA VAL A 66 1.15 -1.78 -4.22
C VAL A 66 -0.08 -1.13 -3.59
N MET A 67 -1.26 -1.74 -3.71
CA MET A 67 -2.49 -1.22 -3.08
C MET A 67 -2.40 -1.19 -1.54
N LEU A 68 -1.67 -2.13 -0.94
CA LEU A 68 -1.48 -2.21 0.51
C LEU A 68 -0.31 -1.36 1.03
N ALA A 69 0.53 -0.80 0.16
CA ALA A 69 1.71 -0.04 0.54
C ALA A 69 1.40 1.28 1.28
N GLN A 70 0.15 1.74 1.26
CA GLN A 70 -0.29 2.96 1.95
C GLN A 70 -0.16 2.87 3.47
N ILE A 71 0.42 3.89 4.10
CA ILE A 71 0.35 4.03 5.56
C ILE A 71 -1.03 4.58 5.94
N GLY A 72 -1.72 3.93 6.88
CA GLY A 72 -3.05 4.35 7.33
C GLY A 72 -3.00 5.44 8.40
N GLU A 73 -4.13 6.11 8.62
CA GLU A 73 -4.32 7.18 9.63
C GLU A 73 -4.00 6.73 11.06
N PHE A 74 -4.16 5.43 11.34
CA PHE A 74 -3.86 4.85 12.65
C PHE A 74 -2.37 4.98 13.06
N ALA A 75 -1.47 5.10 12.09
CA ALA A 75 -0.04 5.32 12.39
C ALA A 75 0.20 6.62 13.18
N PHE A 76 -0.57 7.69 12.91
CA PHE A 76 -0.46 8.93 13.66
C PHE A 76 -0.85 8.77 15.13
N VAL A 77 -1.89 7.98 15.38
CA VAL A 77 -2.33 7.66 16.74
C VAL A 77 -1.23 6.90 17.47
N LEU A 78 -0.66 5.87 16.84
CA LEU A 78 0.44 5.10 17.43
C LEU A 78 1.69 5.95 17.70
N LEU A 79 2.10 6.79 16.75
CA LEU A 79 3.24 7.70 16.92
C LEU A 79 3.02 8.69 18.07
N SER A 80 1.83 9.30 18.14
CA SER A 80 1.48 10.22 19.22
C SER A 80 1.55 9.52 20.58
N ARG A 81 1.02 8.29 20.69
CA ARG A 81 1.11 7.50 21.93
C ARG A 81 2.54 7.10 22.25
N ALA A 82 3.33 6.68 21.27
CA ALA A 82 4.74 6.35 21.45
C ALA A 82 5.56 7.55 21.95
N SER A 83 5.30 8.75 21.42
CA SER A 83 5.95 10.00 21.88
C SER A 83 5.54 10.36 23.30
N ASN A 84 4.25 10.23 23.65
CA ASN A 84 3.77 10.50 25.02
C ASN A 84 4.39 9.55 26.06
N LEU A 85 4.68 8.31 25.67
CA LEU A 85 5.37 7.32 26.49
C LEU A 85 6.90 7.48 26.48
N HIS A 86 7.43 8.50 25.80
CA HIS A 86 8.87 8.74 25.63
C HIS A 86 9.62 7.54 25.01
N LEU A 87 8.94 6.72 24.20
CA LEU A 87 9.56 5.59 23.49
C LEU A 87 10.36 6.03 22.25
N ILE A 88 10.11 7.25 21.78
CA ILE A 88 10.76 7.83 20.60
C ILE A 88 11.27 9.23 20.94
N GLU A 89 12.47 9.54 20.47
CA GLU A 89 13.05 10.88 20.59
C GLU A 89 12.28 11.89 19.74
N GLY A 90 12.29 13.17 20.13
CA GLY A 90 11.56 14.23 19.43
C GLY A 90 11.92 14.33 17.94
N LYS A 91 13.21 14.19 17.58
CA LYS A 91 13.65 14.20 16.18
C LYS A 91 13.05 13.03 15.38
N MET A 92 13.05 11.83 15.97
CA MET A 92 12.47 10.63 15.36
C MET A 92 10.95 10.79 15.19
N TYR A 93 10.27 11.34 16.20
CA TYR A 93 8.84 11.64 16.12
C TYR A 93 8.51 12.56 14.95
N LEU A 94 9.24 13.68 14.79
CA LEU A 94 9.03 14.60 13.67
C LEU A 94 9.26 13.93 12.31
N LEU A 95 10.32 13.12 12.17
CA LEU A 95 10.64 12.40 10.93
C LEU A 95 9.56 11.36 10.59
N LEU A 96 9.14 10.55 11.56
CA LEU A 96 8.13 9.50 11.33
C LEU A 96 6.74 10.11 11.06
N LEU A 97 6.40 11.20 11.74
CA LEU A 97 5.13 11.92 11.54
C LEU A 97 5.10 12.56 10.15
N GLY A 98 6.21 13.17 9.73
CA GLY A 98 6.40 13.66 8.37
C GLY A 98 6.33 12.57 7.30
N THR A 99 6.99 11.44 7.54
CA THR A 99 6.99 10.26 6.65
C THR A 99 5.57 9.73 6.45
N THR A 100 4.80 9.62 7.54
CA THR A 100 3.41 9.15 7.53
C THR A 100 2.50 10.12 6.75
N ALA A 101 2.66 11.42 6.99
CA ALA A 101 1.88 12.45 6.28
C ALA A 101 2.21 12.49 4.80
N LEU A 102 3.50 12.46 4.45
CA LEU A 102 3.91 12.45 3.05
C LEU A 102 3.41 11.19 2.36
N SER A 103 3.47 10.02 3.02
CA SER A 103 2.90 8.78 2.48
C SER A 103 1.39 8.90 2.20
N LEU A 104 0.60 9.49 3.10
CA LEU A 104 -0.83 9.72 2.86
C LEU A 104 -1.08 10.63 1.64
N VAL A 105 -0.32 11.72 1.51
CA VAL A 105 -0.43 12.64 0.36
C VAL A 105 0.03 11.98 -0.94
N THR A 106 1.10 11.19 -0.89
CA THR A 106 1.64 10.46 -2.04
C THR A 106 0.75 9.29 -2.46
N THR A 107 -0.09 8.76 -1.57
CA THR A 107 -0.90 7.59 -1.89
C THR A 107 -1.85 7.78 -3.07
N PRO A 108 -2.75 8.79 -3.12
CA PRO A 108 -3.61 8.97 -4.29
C PRO A 108 -2.82 9.15 -5.59
N LEU A 109 -1.59 9.68 -5.52
CA LEU A 109 -0.66 9.73 -6.65
C LEU A 109 -0.16 8.33 -7.02
N MET A 110 0.24 7.53 -6.03
CA MET A 110 0.63 6.13 -6.22
C MET A 110 -0.47 5.33 -6.92
N PHE A 111 -1.74 5.46 -6.49
CA PHE A 111 -2.88 4.81 -7.15
C PHE A 111 -3.00 5.16 -8.64
N LYS A 112 -2.76 6.43 -9.02
CA LYS A 112 -2.70 6.85 -10.43
C LYS A 112 -1.48 6.32 -11.18
N LEU A 113 -0.38 6.11 -10.47
CA LEU A 113 0.89 5.59 -11.00
C LEU A 113 0.90 4.06 -11.16
N ILE A 114 0.00 3.32 -10.51
CA ILE A 114 -0.12 1.85 -10.61
C ILE A 114 -0.08 1.33 -12.06
N PRO A 115 -0.87 1.84 -13.02
CA PRO A 115 -0.79 1.37 -14.41
C PRO A 115 0.60 1.59 -15.05
N TYR A 116 1.29 2.67 -14.69
CA TYR A 116 2.65 2.95 -15.17
C TYR A 116 3.68 2.01 -14.54
N VAL A 117 3.59 1.77 -13.22
CA VAL A 117 4.48 0.85 -12.51
C VAL A 117 4.28 -0.59 -13.00
N MET A 118 3.04 -0.99 -13.29
CA MET A 118 2.74 -2.29 -13.90
C MET A 118 3.35 -2.41 -15.29
N ASN A 119 3.19 -1.40 -16.15
CA ASN A 119 3.80 -1.40 -17.49
C ASN A 119 5.34 -1.47 -17.40
N LEU A 120 5.95 -0.78 -16.44
CA LEU A 120 7.38 -0.86 -16.19
C LEU A 120 7.81 -2.25 -15.71
N GLY A 121 7.03 -2.89 -14.83
CA GLY A 121 7.27 -4.28 -14.38
C GLY A 121 7.12 -5.31 -15.51
N VAL A 122 6.23 -5.07 -16.47
CA VAL A 122 6.11 -5.88 -17.70
C VAL A 122 7.33 -5.69 -18.60
N LEU A 123 7.81 -4.46 -18.75
CA LEU A 123 8.97 -4.13 -19.59
C LEU A 123 10.28 -4.68 -19.02
N LEU A 124 10.43 -4.69 -17.69
CA LEU A 124 11.55 -5.33 -16.98
C LEU A 124 11.49 -6.87 -16.95
N ARG A 125 10.56 -7.51 -17.68
CA ARG A 125 10.32 -8.98 -17.68
C ARG A 125 10.15 -9.57 -16.27
N TRP A 126 9.74 -8.77 -15.30
CA TRP A 126 9.55 -9.21 -13.92
C TRP A 126 8.35 -10.15 -13.77
N PHE A 127 7.47 -10.14 -14.76
CA PHE A 127 6.40 -11.10 -14.95
C PHE A 127 6.85 -12.16 -15.97
N PRO A 128 7.21 -13.38 -15.55
CA PRO A 128 7.30 -14.50 -16.46
C PRO A 128 5.98 -14.60 -17.22
N SER A 129 6.06 -14.82 -18.54
CA SER A 129 4.91 -15.26 -19.33
C SER A 129 4.52 -16.64 -18.84
N GLU A 130 3.63 -16.73 -17.86
CA GLU A 130 2.96 -18.00 -17.61
C GLU A 130 1.97 -18.23 -18.75
N SER A 131 2.47 -19.00 -19.71
CA SER A 131 1.69 -19.85 -20.58
C SER A 131 0.54 -20.48 -19.81
N SER A 132 -0.67 -20.32 -20.34
CA SER A 132 -1.79 -21.27 -20.25
C SER A 132 -1.58 -22.41 -19.26
N SER A 133 -2.28 -22.36 -18.11
CA SER A 133 -2.72 -23.59 -17.46
C SER A 133 -3.88 -24.14 -18.30
N PRO A 134 -3.71 -25.24 -19.06
CA PRO A 134 -4.80 -25.90 -19.73
C PRO A 134 -5.26 -27.02 -18.81
N ASN A 135 -6.15 -26.73 -17.86
CA ASN A 135 -6.92 -27.75 -17.13
C ASN A 135 -8.07 -27.07 -16.36
N GLU A 136 -8.93 -26.35 -17.08
CA GLU A 136 -10.35 -26.53 -16.79
C GLU A 136 -10.70 -27.91 -17.30
N GLU A 137 -10.67 -28.83 -16.35
CA GLU A 137 -11.36 -30.10 -16.35
C GLU A 137 -12.60 -30.02 -17.24
N LYS A 138 -12.55 -30.66 -18.42
CA LYS A 138 -13.73 -30.97 -19.19
C LYS A 138 -14.61 -31.80 -18.26
N VAL A 139 -15.52 -31.16 -17.55
CA VAL A 139 -16.69 -31.84 -16.99
C VAL A 139 -17.33 -32.52 -18.19
N PRO A 140 -17.33 -33.86 -18.28
CA PRO A 140 -18.08 -34.51 -19.33
C PRO A 140 -19.51 -34.07 -19.10
N ILE A 141 -20.04 -33.26 -20.02
CA ILE A 141 -21.47 -33.04 -20.13
C ILE A 141 -22.02 -34.45 -20.36
N ILE A 142 -22.50 -35.07 -19.28
CA ILE A 142 -23.28 -36.29 -19.38
C ILE A 142 -24.53 -35.87 -20.13
N GLU A 143 -24.50 -36.10 -21.44
CA GLU A 143 -25.67 -36.07 -22.29
C GLU A 143 -26.66 -37.05 -21.66
N PRO A 144 -27.86 -36.63 -21.22
CA PRO A 144 -28.88 -37.56 -20.77
C PRO A 144 -29.52 -38.21 -22.01
N ARG A 145 -28.71 -38.93 -22.77
CA ARG A 145 -29.16 -39.88 -23.77
C ARG A 145 -29.38 -41.18 -23.03
N ASP A 146 -30.57 -41.29 -22.44
CA ASP A 146 -31.33 -42.53 -22.15
C ASP A 146 -32.53 -42.23 -21.21
N ARG A 147 -33.38 -41.27 -21.61
CA ARG A 147 -34.80 -41.29 -21.26
C ARG A 147 -35.62 -41.49 -22.53
N LEU A 148 -35.52 -42.68 -23.09
CA LEU A 148 -36.59 -43.26 -23.88
C LEU A 148 -36.69 -44.72 -23.49
N LEU A 149 -37.57 -45.03 -22.54
CA LEU A 149 -38.38 -46.25 -22.42
C LEU A 149 -39.38 -46.04 -21.27
#